data_AF-A0A849IG13-F1
#
_entry.id   AF-A0A849IG13-F1
#
_cell.length_a   1.000
_cell.length_b   1.000
_cell.length_c   1.000
_cell.angle_alpha   90.00
_cell.angle_beta   90.00
_cell.angle_gamma   90.00
#
_symmetry.space_group_name_H-M   'P 1'
#
loop_
_entity.id
_entity.type
_entity.pdbx_description
1 polymer ?
#
loop_
_entity_poly.entity_id
_entity_poly.type
_entity_poly.pdbx_seq_one_letter_code
_entity_poly.pdbx_strand_id
1 'polypeptide(L)'
;MECSGTIHRLRWEAGELAAVDHQDPRGERTLGALGGQQSSCIALLDSWIRHREDLRVLTLASRGPGDRIPQVDPRAARLHGGAPHHGPAPTFPGPTSGRTASGQWAGWSGYTPLGAHSQPARPGQAGRPFPTEAQEDELALLLRFDPGLSDRLQATVVAAWVGRLEVGDARADANLPGLTAALYGRLLRPLQEWWGDRSSPVEVGLSRPGEAPSVVRADGILKARLPLRWLLDVWGRGMAVVLDRFVVE
;
A
#
# COMPACT_ATOMS: atom_id res chain seq x y z
N MET A 1 18.49 3.40 9.05
CA MET A 1 17.45 3.80 10.01
C MET A 1 18.05 3.88 11.41
N GLU A 2 17.50 4.69 12.31
CA GLU A 2 18.00 4.76 13.69
C GLU A 2 17.34 3.66 14.56
N CYS A 3 18.16 2.91 15.29
CA CYS A 3 17.75 1.88 16.21
C CYS A 3 18.69 1.91 17.42
N SER A 4 18.11 2.05 18.61
CA SER A 4 18.86 2.12 19.88
C SER A 4 20.01 3.14 19.88
N GLY A 5 19.81 4.30 19.23
CA GLY A 5 20.81 5.37 19.14
C GLY A 5 21.92 5.15 18.11
N THR A 6 21.84 4.11 17.28
CA THR A 6 22.81 3.84 16.21
C THR A 6 22.11 3.69 14.85
N ILE A 7 22.84 3.93 13.76
CA ILE A 7 22.28 3.76 12.41
C ILE A 7 22.42 2.30 12.00
N HIS A 8 21.29 1.61 11.86
CA HIS A 8 21.18 0.26 11.33
C HIS A 8 20.82 0.27 9.84
N ARG A 9 21.35 -0.71 9.12
CA ARG A 9 21.11 -0.99 7.71
C ARG A 9 20.08 -2.09 7.56
N LEU A 10 19.22 -1.90 6.57
CA LEU A 10 18.30 -2.90 6.09
C LEU A 10 18.75 -3.34 4.70
N ARG A 11 18.65 -4.63 4.42
CA ARG A 11 18.87 -5.20 3.09
C ARG A 11 17.56 -5.77 2.59
N TRP A 12 17.16 -5.35 1.40
CA TRP A 12 16.10 -5.98 0.66
C TRP A 12 16.69 -6.81 -0.47
N GLU A 13 16.24 -8.04 -0.62
CA GLU A 13 16.67 -8.95 -1.67
C GLU A 13 15.55 -9.96 -1.97
N ALA A 14 15.19 -10.10 -3.24
CA ALA A 14 14.22 -11.08 -3.72
C ALA A 14 12.88 -11.08 -2.94
N GLY A 15 12.39 -9.91 -2.54
CA GLY A 15 11.13 -9.77 -1.79
C GLY A 15 11.25 -9.91 -0.27
N GLU A 16 12.43 -10.26 0.22
CA GLU A 16 12.71 -10.37 1.65
C GLU A 16 13.42 -9.12 2.16
N LEU A 17 13.05 -8.69 3.37
CA LEU A 17 13.69 -7.60 4.09
C LEU A 17 14.41 -8.17 5.31
N ALA A 18 15.69 -7.82 5.46
CA ALA A 18 16.55 -8.28 6.56
C ALA A 18 17.22 -7.09 7.25
N ALA A 19 17.34 -7.14 8.58
CA ALA A 19 18.11 -6.17 9.34
C ALA A 19 19.53 -6.73 9.57
N VAL A 20 20.49 -6.25 8.77
CA VAL A 20 21.82 -6.89 8.67
C VAL A 20 22.72 -6.64 9.87
N ASP A 21 22.40 -5.63 10.68
CA ASP A 21 23.16 -5.27 11.88
C ASP A 21 22.60 -5.96 13.15
N HIS A 22 21.64 -6.88 13.00
CA HIS A 22 21.09 -7.71 14.07
C HIS A 22 21.51 -9.17 13.90
N GLN A 23 22.27 -9.69 14.87
CA GLN A 23 22.78 -11.07 14.83
C GLN A 23 21.70 -12.12 15.13
N ASP A 24 20.72 -11.80 15.97
CA ASP A 24 19.57 -12.67 16.29
C ASP A 24 18.24 -11.90 16.29
N PRO A 25 17.64 -11.67 15.11
CA PRO A 25 16.33 -11.03 15.00
C PRO A 25 15.19 -11.78 15.70
N ARG A 26 15.34 -13.08 15.98
CA ARG A 26 14.31 -13.88 16.65
C ARG A 26 14.39 -13.74 18.16
N GLY A 27 15.60 -13.76 18.71
CA GLY A 27 15.85 -13.45 20.11
C GLY A 27 15.33 -12.07 20.48
N GLU A 28 15.55 -11.07 19.63
CA GLU A 28 15.04 -9.72 19.87
C GLU A 28 13.52 -9.60 19.86
N ARG A 29 12.83 -10.33 18.96
CA ARG A 29 11.37 -10.44 19.02
C ARG A 29 10.90 -11.06 20.33
N THR A 30 11.62 -12.08 20.80
CA THR A 30 11.30 -12.77 22.04
C THR A 30 11.48 -11.84 23.23
N LEU A 31 12.57 -11.08 23.28
CA LEU A 31 12.80 -10.06 24.32
C LEU A 31 11.73 -8.97 24.31
N GLY A 32 11.32 -8.50 23.13
CA GLY A 32 10.20 -7.57 22.99
C GLY A 32 8.89 -8.16 23.54
N ALA A 33 8.59 -9.41 23.20
CA ALA A 33 7.39 -10.10 23.68
C ALA A 33 7.38 -10.34 25.19
N LEU A 34 8.55 -10.43 25.82
CA LEU A 34 8.71 -10.57 27.28
C LEU A 34 8.66 -9.21 28.02
N GLY A 35 8.26 -8.12 27.35
CA GLY A 35 8.11 -6.79 27.93
C GLY A 35 9.32 -5.88 27.75
N GLY A 36 10.34 -6.31 27.00
CA GLY A 36 11.41 -5.44 26.55
C GLY A 36 10.93 -4.42 25.52
N GLN A 37 11.64 -3.30 25.39
CA GLN A 37 11.36 -2.35 24.31
C GLN A 37 11.78 -2.97 22.98
N GLN A 38 10.82 -3.17 22.07
CA GLN A 38 11.10 -3.68 20.73
C GLN A 38 11.92 -2.66 19.94
N SER A 39 13.00 -3.14 19.31
CA SER A 39 13.80 -2.35 18.37
C SER A 39 12.96 -1.94 17.14
N SER A 40 13.14 -0.71 16.68
CA SER A 40 12.47 -0.17 15.49
C SER A 40 12.72 -1.00 14.22
N CYS A 41 13.93 -1.56 14.05
CA CYS A 41 14.26 -2.44 12.93
C CYS A 41 13.37 -3.69 12.91
N ILE A 42 13.25 -4.37 14.04
CA ILE A 42 12.43 -5.59 14.15
C ILE A 42 10.95 -5.28 13.96
N ALA A 43 10.45 -4.16 14.50
CA ALA A 43 9.07 -3.73 14.28
C ALA A 43 8.79 -3.48 12.78
N LEU A 44 9.73 -2.85 12.07
CA LEU A 44 9.64 -2.64 10.63
C LEU A 44 9.69 -3.94 9.82
N LEU A 45 10.56 -4.89 10.21
CA LEU A 45 10.60 -6.23 9.60
C LEU A 45 9.27 -6.98 9.76
N ASP A 46 8.69 -6.92 10.96
CA ASP A 46 7.43 -7.59 11.23
C ASP A 46 6.28 -6.95 10.45
N SER A 47 6.31 -5.63 10.30
CA SER A 47 5.37 -4.89 9.45
C SER A 47 5.51 -5.28 7.97
N TRP A 48 6.74 -5.34 7.47
CA TRP A 48 7.02 -5.83 6.12
C TRP A 48 6.44 -7.23 5.88
N ILE A 49 6.72 -8.17 6.78
CA ILE A 49 6.24 -9.56 6.67
C ILE A 49 4.71 -9.61 6.60
N ARG A 50 4.02 -8.81 7.42
CA ARG A 50 2.55 -8.73 7.40
C ARG A 50 1.99 -8.21 6.07
N HIS A 51 2.68 -7.26 5.43
CA HIS A 51 2.16 -6.55 4.26
C HIS A 51 2.76 -6.97 2.92
N ARG A 52 3.76 -7.87 2.88
CA ARG A 52 4.43 -8.30 1.64
C ARG A 52 3.53 -8.98 0.59
N GLU A 53 2.32 -9.38 0.99
CA GLU A 53 1.29 -9.93 0.09
C GLU A 53 -0.03 -9.15 0.16
N ASP A 54 -0.08 -8.04 0.89
CA ASP A 54 -1.29 -7.26 1.12
C ASP A 54 -1.58 -6.36 -0.09
N LEU A 55 -2.66 -6.67 -0.81
CA LEU A 55 -3.06 -5.93 -2.01
C LEU A 55 -3.32 -4.45 -1.75
N ARG A 56 -3.64 -4.06 -0.50
CA ARG A 56 -3.87 -2.65 -0.13
C ARG A 56 -2.64 -1.78 -0.33
N VAL A 57 -1.45 -2.36 -0.26
CA VAL A 57 -0.19 -1.69 -0.62
C VAL A 57 -0.31 -1.07 -2.00
N LEU A 58 -0.86 -1.79 -2.98
CA LEU A 58 -0.96 -1.27 -4.34
C LEU A 58 -1.99 -0.15 -4.48
N THR A 59 -3.03 -0.12 -3.65
CA THR A 59 -4.05 0.94 -3.73
C THR A 59 -3.66 2.21 -2.98
N LEU A 60 -2.89 2.06 -1.89
CA LEU A 60 -2.54 3.14 -0.96
C LEU A 60 -1.17 3.75 -1.21
N ALA A 61 -0.23 2.98 -1.77
CA ALA A 61 1.10 3.49 -2.07
C ALA A 61 1.08 4.49 -3.23
N SER A 62 2.16 5.27 -3.32
CA SER A 62 2.36 6.26 -4.37
C SER A 62 2.22 5.59 -5.74
N ARG A 63 1.48 6.24 -6.64
CA ARG A 63 1.32 5.77 -8.02
C ARG A 63 2.42 6.26 -8.96
N GLY A 64 3.39 7.04 -8.45
CA GLY A 64 4.54 7.54 -9.20
C GLY A 64 4.97 8.95 -8.77
N PRO A 65 5.91 9.58 -9.50
CA PRO A 65 6.54 10.86 -9.11
C PRO A 65 5.57 12.04 -8.94
N GLY A 66 4.42 11.99 -9.63
CA GLY A 66 3.34 12.98 -9.53
C GLY A 66 2.37 12.74 -8.37
N ASP A 67 2.47 11.61 -7.67
CA ASP A 67 1.61 11.19 -6.56
C ASP A 67 2.44 11.06 -5.28
N ARG A 68 2.90 12.21 -4.76
CA ARG A 68 3.79 12.22 -3.60
C ARG A 68 3.01 11.98 -2.32
N ILE A 69 3.36 10.90 -1.61
CA ILE A 69 2.91 10.69 -0.25
C ILE A 69 3.82 11.50 0.70
N PRO A 70 3.25 12.41 1.54
CA PRO A 70 4.04 13.18 2.49
C PRO A 70 4.84 12.25 3.42
N GLN A 71 6.17 12.41 3.43
CA GLN A 71 7.05 11.61 4.28
C GLN A 71 6.77 11.90 5.76
N VAL A 72 6.91 10.90 6.62
CA VAL A 72 6.94 11.11 8.07
C VAL A 72 8.40 11.15 8.49
N ASP A 73 8.76 12.07 9.39
CA ASP A 73 10.07 12.02 10.03
C ASP A 73 10.20 10.67 10.76
N PRO A 74 11.16 9.81 10.39
CA PRO A 74 11.38 8.52 11.04
C PRO A 74 11.59 8.64 12.57
N ARG A 75 12.02 9.81 13.06
CA ARG A 75 12.18 10.10 14.49
C ARG A 75 10.84 10.31 15.21
N ALA A 76 9.82 10.76 14.49
CA ALA A 76 8.47 10.97 15.01
C ALA A 76 7.56 9.75 14.79
N ALA A 77 7.85 8.92 13.78
CA ALA A 77 7.11 7.70 13.48
C ALA A 77 7.43 6.60 14.50
N ARG A 78 6.74 6.62 15.65
CA ARG A 78 6.72 5.46 16.54
C ARG A 78 5.82 4.39 15.92
N LEU A 79 6.44 3.44 15.20
CA LEU A 79 5.80 2.18 14.79
C LEU A 79 5.53 1.36 16.06
N HIS A 80 4.43 1.68 16.76
CA HIS A 80 4.00 0.90 17.90
C HIS A 80 3.25 -0.34 17.40
N GLY A 81 3.94 -1.48 17.44
CA GLY A 81 3.29 -2.79 17.42
C GLY A 81 2.33 -2.86 18.61
N GLY A 82 1.04 -3.07 18.32
CA GLY A 82 -0.04 -2.93 19.28
C GLY A 82 0.18 -3.73 20.57
N ALA A 83 0.13 -3.01 21.68
CA ALA A 83 -0.30 -3.56 22.97
C ALA A 83 -1.60 -2.84 23.36
N PRO A 84 -2.65 -3.55 23.82
CA PRO A 84 -3.87 -2.90 24.28
C PRO A 84 -3.57 -2.10 25.54
N HIS A 85 -3.57 -0.77 25.44
CA HIS A 85 -3.51 0.12 26.60
C HIS A 85 -4.86 0.10 27.32
N HIS A 86 -5.04 -0.84 28.24
CA HIS A 86 -6.01 -0.66 29.33
C HIS A 86 -5.36 0.22 30.41
N GLY A 87 -5.50 1.53 30.26
CA GLY A 87 -5.21 2.51 31.31
C GLY A 87 -6.53 3.13 31.82
N PRO A 88 -6.65 3.43 33.13
CA PRO A 88 -7.90 3.91 33.69
C PRO A 88 -8.22 5.34 33.21
N ALA A 89 -9.47 5.55 32.82
CA ALA A 89 -9.97 6.85 32.41
C ALA A 89 -9.90 7.86 33.57
N PRO A 90 -9.29 9.05 33.39
CA PRO A 90 -9.45 10.13 34.34
C PRO A 90 -10.81 10.80 34.09
N THR A 91 -11.72 10.65 35.03
CA THR A 91 -12.90 11.51 35.15
C THR A 91 -12.47 12.93 35.49
N PHE A 92 -12.76 13.90 34.62
CA PHE A 92 -12.91 15.30 35.03
C PHE A 92 -14.07 15.99 34.31
N PRO A 93 -14.78 16.94 34.96
CA PRO A 93 -15.99 17.55 34.47
C PRO A 93 -15.74 18.92 33.81
N GLY A 94 -16.52 19.20 32.77
CA GLY A 94 -16.99 20.56 32.43
C GLY A 94 -16.08 21.46 31.57
N PRO A 95 -16.67 22.45 30.88
CA PRO A 95 -16.23 22.83 29.54
C PRO A 95 -15.54 24.20 29.51
N THR A 96 -14.46 24.32 28.74
CA THR A 96 -14.01 25.61 28.23
C THR A 96 -13.62 25.51 26.76
N SER A 97 -14.26 26.38 25.99
CA SER A 97 -14.01 26.66 24.59
C SER A 97 -12.56 27.08 24.35
N GLY A 98 -11.86 26.34 23.51
CA GLY A 98 -10.57 26.74 22.95
C GLY A 98 -10.47 26.21 21.53
N ARG A 99 -10.75 27.05 20.54
CA ARG A 99 -10.52 26.79 19.12
C ARG A 99 -9.04 26.42 18.92
N THR A 100 -8.77 25.13 18.76
CA THR A 100 -7.56 24.65 18.07
C THR A 100 -7.94 24.41 16.61
N ALA A 101 -7.13 24.96 15.72
CA ALA A 101 -7.32 24.88 14.29
C ALA A 101 -7.28 23.42 13.85
N SER A 102 -8.44 22.85 13.56
CA SER A 102 -8.56 21.67 12.71
C SER A 102 -8.01 22.06 11.34
N GLY A 103 -6.76 21.69 11.08
CA GLY A 103 -6.18 21.70 9.75
C GLY A 103 -7.15 20.97 8.82
N GLN A 104 -7.67 21.72 7.86
CA GLN A 104 -8.66 21.28 6.89
C GLN A 104 -8.14 20.05 6.15
N TRP A 105 -8.75 18.90 6.43
CA TRP A 105 -8.77 17.77 5.50
C TRP A 105 -9.67 18.18 4.34
N ALA A 106 -9.10 18.89 3.39
CA ALA A 106 -9.78 19.22 2.14
C ALA A 106 -9.79 17.98 1.23
N GLY A 107 -10.98 17.41 1.05
CA GLY A 107 -11.35 16.72 -0.18
C GLY A 107 -11.02 15.24 -0.31
N TRP A 108 -11.59 14.39 0.56
CA TRP A 108 -11.81 12.99 0.21
C TRP A 108 -13.19 12.85 -0.41
N SER A 109 -13.26 12.76 -1.75
CA SER A 109 -14.45 12.27 -2.44
C SER A 109 -14.37 10.75 -2.55
N GLY A 110 -14.49 10.07 -1.41
CA GLY A 110 -14.86 8.67 -1.39
C GLY A 110 -16.36 8.58 -1.63
N TYR A 111 -16.77 7.80 -2.64
CA TYR A 111 -18.18 7.47 -2.86
C TYR A 111 -18.71 6.76 -1.61
N THR A 112 -19.38 7.50 -0.72
CA THR A 112 -20.28 6.91 0.25
C THR A 112 -21.57 6.59 -0.47
N PRO A 113 -22.02 5.31 -0.52
CA PRO A 113 -23.41 5.07 -0.89
C PRO A 113 -24.27 5.67 0.22
N LEU A 114 -24.90 6.80 -0.08
CA LEU A 114 -25.99 7.34 0.71
C LEU A 114 -27.12 6.30 0.73
N GLY A 115 -27.38 5.76 1.92
CA GLY A 115 -28.62 5.03 2.22
C GLY A 115 -28.48 3.51 2.25
N ALA A 116 -28.01 2.96 3.38
CA ALA A 116 -28.42 1.64 3.80
C ALA A 116 -28.77 1.71 5.29
N HIS A 117 -30.06 1.69 5.57
CA HIS A 117 -30.59 1.47 6.91
C HIS A 117 -29.88 0.27 7.53
N SER A 118 -29.44 0.47 8.77
CA SER A 118 -28.87 -0.54 9.65
C SER A 118 -29.83 -1.72 9.80
N GLN A 119 -29.69 -2.73 8.94
CA GLN A 119 -30.26 -4.05 9.20
C GLN A 119 -29.31 -4.77 10.17
N PRO A 120 -29.83 -5.33 11.28
CA PRO A 120 -29.02 -6.17 12.14
C PRO A 120 -28.53 -7.39 11.36
N ALA A 121 -27.21 -7.62 11.40
CA ALA A 121 -26.54 -8.70 10.71
C ALA A 121 -27.11 -10.07 11.14
N ARG A 122 -27.43 -10.90 10.14
CA ARG A 122 -27.76 -12.32 10.35
C ARG A 122 -26.48 -13.08 10.77
N PRO A 123 -26.55 -13.98 11.77
CA PRO A 123 -25.40 -14.80 12.16
C PRO A 123 -25.13 -15.84 11.06
N GLY A 124 -23.91 -15.84 10.50
CA GLY A 124 -23.44 -16.92 9.61
C GLY A 124 -22.61 -16.49 8.40
N GLN A 125 -22.53 -15.20 8.06
CA GLN A 125 -21.72 -14.75 6.93
C GLN A 125 -20.36 -14.24 7.45
N ALA A 126 -19.35 -15.12 7.43
CA ALA A 126 -17.96 -14.74 7.69
C ALA A 126 -17.45 -13.87 6.53
N GLY A 127 -17.84 -12.58 6.54
CA GLY A 127 -17.15 -11.55 5.80
C GLY A 127 -15.72 -11.45 6.31
N ARG A 128 -14.74 -11.22 5.42
CA ARG A 128 -13.37 -10.92 5.82
C ARG A 128 -13.41 -9.82 6.90
N PRO A 129 -12.72 -9.98 8.03
CA PRO A 129 -12.64 -8.89 9.00
C PRO A 129 -12.08 -7.67 8.28
N PHE A 130 -12.80 -6.55 8.39
CA PHE A 130 -12.24 -5.27 7.99
C PHE A 130 -10.92 -5.07 8.75
N PRO A 131 -9.92 -4.44 8.12
CA PRO A 131 -8.69 -4.12 8.83
C PRO A 131 -9.02 -3.31 10.08
N THR A 132 -8.27 -3.54 11.16
CA THR A 132 -8.37 -2.66 12.32
C THR A 132 -7.73 -1.32 11.98
N GLU A 133 -8.18 -0.23 12.60
CA GLU A 133 -7.57 1.11 12.44
C GLU A 133 -6.05 1.05 12.67
N ALA A 134 -5.60 0.28 13.66
CA ALA A 134 -4.18 0.04 13.94
C ALA A 134 -3.40 -0.57 12.76
N GLN A 135 -4.01 -1.46 11.97
CA GLN A 135 -3.37 -2.05 10.79
C GLN A 135 -3.29 -1.08 9.61
N GLU A 136 -4.26 -0.18 9.49
CA GLU A 136 -4.24 0.87 8.46
C GLU A 136 -3.20 1.93 8.78
N ASP A 137 -3.13 2.35 10.06
CA ASP A 137 -2.10 3.27 10.55
C ASP A 137 -0.70 2.70 10.37
N GLU A 138 -0.52 1.41 10.68
CA GLU A 138 0.75 0.71 10.49
C GLU A 138 1.18 0.71 9.01
N LEU A 139 0.27 0.33 8.10
CA LEU A 139 0.54 0.32 6.67
C LEU A 139 0.84 1.74 6.15
N ALA A 140 0.09 2.74 6.60
CA ALA A 140 0.33 4.12 6.25
C ALA A 140 1.73 4.59 6.71
N LEU A 141 2.16 4.19 7.91
CA LEU A 141 3.51 4.49 8.41
C LEU A 141 4.58 3.78 7.57
N LEU A 142 4.38 2.50 7.23
CA LEU A 142 5.32 1.73 6.39
C LEU A 142 5.51 2.37 5.02
N LEU A 143 4.42 2.82 4.38
CA LEU A 143 4.45 3.47 3.06
C LEU A 143 5.07 4.88 3.08
N ARG A 144 5.11 5.53 4.26
CA ARG A 144 5.64 6.89 4.45
C ARG A 144 7.05 6.93 5.03
N PHE A 145 7.61 5.77 5.38
CA PHE A 145 8.88 5.64 6.08
C PHE A 145 10.08 6.04 5.21
N ASP A 146 10.18 5.43 4.04
CA ASP A 146 11.20 5.72 3.03
C ASP A 146 10.61 5.41 1.64
N PRO A 147 10.78 6.28 0.63
CA PRO A 147 10.21 6.06 -0.70
C PRO A 147 10.76 4.78 -1.33
N GLY A 148 12.07 4.53 -1.19
CA GLY A 148 12.70 3.33 -1.72
C GLY A 148 12.23 2.05 -1.02
N LEU A 149 11.88 2.10 0.26
CA LEU A 149 11.29 0.96 0.96
C LEU A 149 9.86 0.70 0.47
N SER A 150 9.06 1.77 0.30
CA SER A 150 7.70 1.69 -0.25
C SER A 150 7.69 1.08 -1.66
N ASP A 151 8.59 1.50 -2.54
CA ASP A 151 8.72 0.95 -3.89
C ASP A 151 9.09 -0.53 -3.88
N ARG A 152 10.00 -0.94 -3.00
CA ARG A 152 10.36 -2.36 -2.84
C ARG A 152 9.21 -3.20 -2.28
N LEU A 153 8.41 -2.65 -1.37
CA LEU A 153 7.23 -3.33 -0.86
C LEU A 153 6.18 -3.51 -1.96
N GLN A 154 5.94 -2.46 -2.76
CA GLN A 154 5.06 -2.54 -3.93
C GLN A 154 5.54 -3.62 -4.91
N ALA A 155 6.84 -3.62 -5.26
CA ALA A 155 7.40 -4.65 -6.14
C ALA A 155 7.23 -6.06 -5.56
N THR A 156 7.43 -6.23 -4.25
CA THR A 156 7.25 -7.51 -3.56
C THR A 156 5.79 -7.99 -3.63
N VAL A 157 4.84 -7.10 -3.38
CA VAL A 157 3.40 -7.40 -3.46
C VAL A 157 3.01 -7.75 -4.89
N VAL A 158 3.43 -6.97 -5.90
CA VAL A 158 3.13 -7.28 -7.30
C VAL A 158 3.70 -8.65 -7.68
N ALA A 159 4.95 -8.96 -7.32
CA ALA A 159 5.56 -10.25 -7.61
C ALA A 159 4.78 -11.43 -7.00
N ALA A 160 4.33 -11.28 -5.75
CA ALA A 160 3.50 -12.29 -5.10
C ALA A 160 2.17 -12.51 -5.86
N TRP A 161 1.49 -11.44 -6.30
CA TRP A 161 0.22 -11.54 -7.02
C TRP A 161 0.38 -12.00 -8.47
N VAL A 162 1.48 -11.67 -9.14
CA VAL A 162 1.82 -12.22 -10.46
C VAL A 162 1.98 -13.74 -10.37
N GLY A 163 2.77 -14.23 -9.41
CA GLY A 163 2.94 -15.67 -9.20
C GLY A 163 1.61 -16.38 -8.95
N ARG A 164 0.70 -15.77 -8.17
CA ARG A 164 -0.65 -16.30 -7.92
C ARG A 164 -1.51 -16.38 -9.20
N LEU A 165 -1.45 -15.35 -10.05
CA LEU A 165 -2.17 -15.34 -11.34
C LEU A 165 -1.64 -16.41 -12.29
N GLU A 166 -0.32 -16.61 -12.33
CA GLU A 166 0.32 -17.60 -13.21
C GLU A 166 -0.03 -19.04 -12.84
N VAL A 167 -0.19 -19.34 -11.54
CA VAL A 167 -0.58 -20.67 -11.06
C VAL A 167 -2.10 -20.87 -10.95
N GLY A 168 -2.91 -19.85 -11.28
CA GLY A 168 -4.37 -19.92 -11.20
C GLY A 168 -4.92 -20.04 -9.78
N ASP A 169 -4.31 -19.34 -8.80
CA ASP A 169 -4.78 -19.32 -7.42
C ASP A 169 -6.18 -18.68 -7.32
N ALA A 170 -7.13 -19.37 -6.68
CA ALA A 170 -8.49 -18.86 -6.46
C ALA A 170 -8.54 -17.51 -5.71
N ARG A 171 -7.50 -17.19 -4.91
CA ARG A 171 -7.37 -15.87 -4.29
C ARG A 171 -7.13 -14.78 -5.33
N ALA A 172 -6.43 -15.06 -6.42
CA ALA A 172 -6.24 -14.11 -7.52
C ALA A 172 -7.58 -13.79 -8.17
N ASP A 173 -8.38 -14.80 -8.49
CA ASP A 173 -9.73 -14.64 -9.05
C ASP A 173 -10.63 -13.79 -8.15
N ALA A 174 -10.65 -14.12 -6.85
CA ALA A 174 -11.44 -13.38 -5.87
C ALA A 174 -11.01 -11.91 -5.68
N ASN A 175 -9.79 -11.54 -6.09
CA ASN A 175 -9.25 -10.18 -5.95
C ASN A 175 -8.98 -9.50 -7.30
N LEU A 176 -9.49 -10.05 -8.43
CA LEU A 176 -9.38 -9.43 -9.76
C LEU A 176 -9.83 -7.96 -9.80
N PRO A 177 -10.93 -7.54 -9.14
CA PRO A 177 -11.31 -6.13 -9.11
C PRO A 177 -10.24 -5.25 -8.44
N GLY A 178 -9.65 -5.70 -7.34
CA GLY A 178 -8.60 -4.97 -6.64
C GLY A 178 -7.30 -4.86 -7.45
N LEU A 179 -6.92 -5.95 -8.13
CA LEU A 179 -5.76 -5.98 -9.02
C LEU A 179 -5.97 -5.05 -10.23
N THR A 180 -7.19 -5.04 -10.80
CA THR A 180 -7.56 -4.15 -11.89
C THR A 180 -7.53 -2.69 -11.44
N ALA A 181 -8.06 -2.38 -10.24
CA ALA A 181 -8.01 -1.04 -9.67
C ALA A 181 -6.56 -0.56 -9.41
N ALA A 182 -5.69 -1.45 -8.91
CA ALA A 182 -4.28 -1.17 -8.70
C ALA A 182 -3.55 -0.83 -10.01
N LEU A 183 -3.85 -1.56 -11.07
CA LEU A 183 -3.34 -1.31 -12.42
C LEU A 183 -3.89 0.02 -12.98
N TYR A 184 -5.21 0.22 -12.88
CA TYR A 184 -5.88 1.45 -13.31
C TYR A 184 -5.26 2.70 -12.67
N GLY A 185 -5.09 2.69 -11.34
CA GLY A 185 -4.53 3.83 -10.60
C GLY A 185 -3.13 4.24 -11.07
N ARG A 186 -2.34 3.30 -11.56
CA ARG A 186 -0.97 3.55 -12.07
C ARG A 186 -0.95 3.92 -13.55
N LEU A 187 -1.89 3.41 -14.34
CA LEU A 187 -1.94 3.65 -15.78
C LEU A 187 -2.68 4.92 -16.17
N LEU A 188 -3.64 5.36 -15.36
CA LEU A 188 -4.56 6.43 -15.74
C LEU A 188 -3.83 7.68 -16.21
N ARG A 189 -2.91 8.21 -15.39
CA ARG A 189 -2.17 9.43 -15.71
C ARG A 189 -1.22 9.25 -16.89
N PRO A 190 -0.34 8.23 -16.92
CA PRO A 190 0.52 7.99 -18.07
C PRO A 190 -0.24 7.82 -19.39
N LEU A 191 -1.37 7.11 -19.40
CA LEU A 191 -2.18 6.92 -20.61
C LEU A 191 -2.82 8.23 -21.07
N GLN A 192 -3.36 9.03 -20.15
CA GLN A 192 -3.92 10.35 -20.45
C GLN A 192 -2.85 11.33 -20.97
N GLU A 193 -1.66 11.31 -20.39
CA GLU A 193 -0.55 12.17 -20.80
C GLU A 193 0.03 11.76 -22.16
N TRP A 194 0.27 10.47 -22.36
CA TRP A 194 0.72 9.93 -23.64
C TRP A 194 -0.25 10.25 -24.78
N TRP A 195 -1.56 10.27 -24.48
CA TRP A 195 -2.58 10.55 -25.48
C TRP A 195 -2.87 12.03 -25.70
N GLY A 196 -2.36 12.93 -24.84
CA GLY A 196 -2.62 14.37 -24.93
C GLY A 196 -4.04 14.80 -24.57
N ASP A 197 -4.88 13.91 -24.03
CA ASP A 197 -6.24 14.23 -23.56
C ASP A 197 -6.49 13.70 -22.15
N ARG A 198 -6.53 14.62 -21.19
CA ARG A 198 -6.74 14.33 -19.77
C ARG A 198 -8.20 14.05 -19.39
N SER A 199 -9.14 14.28 -20.30
CA SER A 199 -10.57 14.11 -20.07
C SER A 199 -11.12 12.82 -20.66
N SER A 200 -10.37 12.17 -21.54
CA SER A 200 -10.76 10.91 -22.17
C SER A 200 -11.01 9.82 -21.11
N PRO A 201 -12.17 9.13 -21.17
CA PRO A 201 -12.43 7.98 -20.32
C PRO A 201 -11.46 6.84 -20.64
N VAL A 202 -10.96 6.19 -19.59
CA VAL A 202 -10.02 5.07 -19.68
C VAL A 202 -10.65 3.82 -19.07
N GLU A 203 -10.63 2.73 -19.82
CA GLU A 203 -10.99 1.39 -19.38
C GLU A 203 -9.71 0.56 -19.28
N VAL A 204 -9.42 0.04 -18.09
CA VAL A 204 -8.26 -0.82 -17.85
C VAL A 204 -8.73 -2.21 -17.47
N GLY A 205 -8.17 -3.22 -18.14
CA GLY A 205 -8.37 -4.62 -17.82
C GLY A 205 -7.05 -5.35 -17.64
N LEU A 206 -7.09 -6.43 -16.86
CA LEU A 206 -6.00 -7.40 -16.81
C LEU A 206 -6.05 -8.29 -18.05
N SER A 207 -4.90 -8.45 -18.71
CA SER A 207 -4.76 -9.48 -19.75
C SER A 207 -4.50 -10.83 -19.11
N ARG A 208 -5.00 -11.90 -19.75
CA ARG A 208 -4.74 -13.27 -19.29
C ARG A 208 -3.32 -13.70 -19.61
N PRO A 209 -2.77 -14.72 -18.91
CA PRO A 209 -1.52 -15.35 -19.34
C PRO A 209 -1.60 -15.78 -20.81
N GLY A 210 -0.63 -15.35 -21.62
CA GLY A 210 -0.57 -15.62 -23.06
C GLY A 210 -1.35 -14.66 -23.97
N GLU A 211 -2.16 -13.75 -23.42
CA GLU A 211 -2.82 -12.68 -24.18
C GLU A 211 -1.83 -11.53 -24.41
N ALA A 212 -1.73 -11.05 -25.66
CA ALA A 212 -0.86 -9.92 -25.97
C ALA A 212 -1.38 -8.64 -25.30
N PRO A 213 -0.49 -7.82 -24.68
CA PRO A 213 -0.89 -6.53 -24.15
C PRO A 213 -1.38 -5.64 -25.30
N SER A 214 -2.43 -4.86 -25.04
CA SER A 214 -3.02 -3.99 -26.06
C SER A 214 -3.48 -2.67 -25.46
N VAL A 215 -3.38 -1.61 -26.27
CA VAL A 215 -3.98 -0.31 -25.99
C VAL A 215 -4.65 0.14 -27.28
N VAL A 216 -5.97 0.31 -27.24
CA VAL A 216 -6.80 0.62 -28.42
C VAL A 216 -7.76 1.75 -28.08
N ARG A 217 -8.01 2.61 -29.06
CA ARG A 217 -9.08 3.61 -28.98
C ARG A 217 -10.32 3.08 -29.71
N ALA A 218 -11.43 3.03 -29.00
CA ALA A 218 -12.73 2.68 -29.57
C ALA A 218 -13.79 3.60 -28.98
N ASP A 219 -14.61 4.22 -29.83
CA ASP A 219 -15.75 5.06 -29.43
C ASP A 219 -15.38 6.20 -28.46
N GLY A 220 -14.20 6.79 -28.63
CA GLY A 220 -13.71 7.85 -27.76
C GLY A 220 -13.22 7.39 -26.38
N ILE A 221 -13.22 6.08 -26.12
CA ILE A 221 -12.70 5.47 -24.88
C ILE A 221 -11.33 4.85 -25.16
N LEU A 222 -10.39 5.06 -24.25
CA LEU A 222 -9.10 4.38 -24.24
C LEU A 222 -9.23 3.04 -23.52
N LYS A 223 -9.04 1.94 -24.24
CA LYS A 223 -9.09 0.59 -23.68
C LYS A 223 -7.69 0.01 -23.60
N ALA A 224 -7.20 -0.25 -22.39
CA ALA A 224 -5.91 -0.87 -22.15
C ALA A 224 -6.11 -2.25 -21.49
N ARG A 225 -5.52 -3.29 -22.08
CA ARG A 225 -5.41 -4.63 -21.48
C ARG A 225 -3.95 -4.96 -21.29
N LEU A 226 -3.48 -5.01 -20.05
CA LEU A 226 -2.07 -5.26 -19.72
C LEU A 226 -1.97 -6.36 -18.67
N PRO A 227 -0.88 -7.16 -18.69
CA PRO A 227 -0.67 -8.16 -17.67
C PRO A 227 -0.18 -7.48 -16.38
N LEU A 228 -0.52 -8.03 -15.20
CA LEU A 228 -0.11 -7.43 -13.93
C LEU A 228 1.41 -7.26 -13.80
N ARG A 229 2.18 -8.21 -14.37
CA ARG A 229 3.66 -8.16 -14.41
C ARG A 229 4.23 -6.90 -15.05
N TRP A 230 3.44 -6.19 -15.86
CA TRP A 230 3.83 -4.90 -16.42
C TRP A 230 4.18 -3.88 -15.33
N LEU A 231 3.53 -3.96 -14.16
CA LEU A 231 3.88 -3.12 -13.00
C LEU A 231 5.31 -3.40 -12.47
N LEU A 232 5.85 -4.61 -12.65
CA LEU A 232 7.25 -4.92 -12.32
C LEU A 232 8.18 -4.53 -13.45
N ASP A 233 7.84 -4.98 -14.66
CA ASP A 233 8.72 -4.92 -15.82
C ASP A 233 8.93 -3.48 -16.33
N VAL A 234 7.95 -2.60 -16.09
CA VAL A 234 7.92 -1.23 -16.62
C VAL A 234 7.85 -0.19 -15.50
N TRP A 235 6.89 -0.29 -14.58
CA TRP A 235 6.75 0.71 -13.52
C TRP A 235 7.84 0.60 -12.45
N GLY A 236 8.18 -0.62 -12.02
CA GLY A 236 9.25 -0.86 -11.04
C GLY A 236 10.65 -0.43 -11.51
N ARG A 237 10.82 -0.20 -12.81
CA ARG A 237 12.05 0.30 -13.42
C ARG A 237 12.03 1.79 -13.75
N GLY A 238 10.95 2.50 -13.41
CA GLY A 238 10.76 3.90 -13.78
C GLY A 238 10.25 4.02 -15.21
N MET A 239 9.02 4.49 -15.35
CA MET A 239 8.40 4.69 -16.65
C MET A 239 8.38 6.17 -17.02
N ALA A 240 8.95 6.51 -18.17
CA ALA A 240 8.83 7.83 -18.77
C ALA A 240 8.16 7.73 -20.14
N VAL A 241 7.47 8.79 -20.55
CA VAL A 241 7.03 8.96 -21.94
C VAL A 241 8.06 9.85 -22.63
N VAL A 242 8.76 9.31 -23.62
CA VAL A 242 9.74 10.04 -24.42
C VAL A 242 9.42 9.82 -25.90
N LEU A 243 9.20 10.92 -26.63
CA LEU A 243 8.88 10.90 -28.07
C LEU A 243 7.70 9.96 -28.39
N ASP A 244 6.60 10.09 -27.65
CA ASP A 244 5.37 9.30 -27.79
C ASP A 244 5.56 7.78 -27.63
N ARG A 245 6.60 7.37 -26.91
CA ARG A 245 6.86 5.96 -26.55
C ARG A 245 7.03 5.83 -25.05
N PHE A 246 6.50 4.74 -24.50
CA PHE A 246 6.83 4.33 -23.14
C PHE A 246 8.26 3.78 -23.13
N VAL A 247 9.12 4.40 -22.32
CA VAL A 247 10.50 3.96 -22.08
C VAL A 247 10.67 3.58 -20.62
N VAL A 248 11.53 2.59 -20.43
CA VAL A 248 11.96 2.06 -19.14
C VAL A 248 13.40 2.53 -18.94
N GLU A 249 13.72 3.16 -17.81
CA GLU A 249 15.10 3.55 -17.47
C GLU A 249 16.00 2.33 -17.16
#